data_AF-A0A3G5FLX4-F1
#
_entry.id   AF-A0A3G5FLX4-F1
#
_cell.length_a   1.000
_cell.length_b   1.000
_cell.length_c   1.000
_cell.angle_alpha   90.00
_cell.angle_beta   90.00
_cell.angle_gamma   90.00
#
_symmetry.space_group_name_H-M   'P 1'
#
loop_
_entity.id
_entity.type
_entity.pdbx_description
1 polymer ?
#
loop_
_entity_poly.entity_id
_entity_poly.type
_entity_poly.pdbx_seq_one_letter_code
_entity_poly.pdbx_strand_id
1 'polypeptide(L)'
;MYESQVNEESIYDSFLNIVIQGNWHGAFILVILQFTILNLLLRKRFRYYKTLVIISLVVSVVYLSNQQIFQYPFFNNSTNILGWLFFYFLGTYIGYHYHTLKKLIKNNKPIIVFVTIFAFFLFTYFNEGYGAEVSLLEPALLPYFACCFFLIYSLAMSLVGLKQDLTNRIASYGSFILLFFPIIAPFLFSFFGFLEEQTALLFIFGLLFILGMSLGVAEILNQYTLTRFLLAKAFFTDDTK
;
A
#
# COMPACT_ATOMS: atom_id res chain seq x y z
N MET A 1 4.23 -34.84 -18.38
CA MET A 1 2.92 -34.66 -19.01
C MET A 1 2.09 -33.88 -18.00
N TYR A 2 2.04 -32.55 -18.15
CA TYR A 2 1.19 -31.70 -17.33
C TYR A 2 -0.21 -31.80 -17.94
N GLU A 3 -1.03 -32.72 -17.44
CA GLU A 3 -2.47 -32.63 -17.66
C GLU A 3 -2.96 -31.45 -16.83
N SER A 4 -3.18 -30.34 -17.52
CA SER A 4 -3.99 -29.25 -17.01
C SER A 4 -5.38 -29.80 -16.73
N GLN A 5 -5.63 -30.20 -15.48
CA GLN A 5 -6.99 -30.22 -14.94
C GLN A 5 -7.45 -28.77 -14.85
N VAL A 6 -7.80 -28.20 -16.01
CA VAL A 6 -8.72 -27.07 -16.09
C VAL A 6 -10.04 -27.65 -15.60
N ASN A 7 -10.26 -27.63 -14.29
CA ASN A 7 -11.61 -27.64 -13.78
C ASN A 7 -12.31 -26.50 -14.51
N GLU A 8 -13.36 -26.81 -15.27
CA GLU A 8 -14.34 -25.83 -15.73
C GLU A 8 -15.08 -25.31 -14.48
N GLU A 9 -14.38 -24.57 -13.60
CA GLU A 9 -15.08 -23.65 -12.74
C GLU A 9 -15.82 -22.70 -13.68
N SER A 10 -17.15 -22.71 -13.59
CA SER A 10 -17.99 -21.77 -14.30
C SER A 10 -17.39 -20.37 -14.12
N ILE A 11 -17.31 -19.58 -15.19
CA ILE A 11 -16.84 -18.19 -15.14
C ILE A 11 -17.54 -17.42 -14.00
N TYR A 12 -18.79 -17.79 -13.69
CA TYR A 12 -19.56 -17.28 -12.57
C TYR A 12 -18.97 -17.63 -11.19
N ASP A 13 -18.56 -18.89 -10.98
CA ASP A 13 -17.97 -19.36 -9.72
C ASP A 13 -16.57 -18.77 -9.54
N SER A 14 -15.77 -18.71 -10.61
CA SER A 14 -14.50 -17.98 -10.60
C SER A 14 -14.69 -16.48 -10.34
N PHE A 15 -15.71 -15.83 -10.89
CA PHE A 15 -16.00 -14.42 -10.62
C PHE A 15 -16.44 -14.19 -9.17
N LEU A 16 -17.31 -15.06 -8.62
CA LEU A 16 -17.73 -15.00 -7.23
C LEU A 16 -16.55 -15.19 -6.27
N ASN A 17 -15.72 -16.20 -6.52
CA ASN A 17 -14.59 -16.55 -5.69
C ASN A 17 -13.48 -15.48 -5.75
N ILE A 18 -13.14 -15.00 -6.95
CA ILE A 18 -12.06 -14.04 -7.12
C ILE A 18 -12.54 -12.64 -6.72
N VAL A 19 -13.61 -12.13 -7.34
CA VAL A 19 -13.98 -10.70 -7.25
C VAL A 19 -14.84 -10.40 -6.04
N ILE A 20 -15.86 -11.22 -5.74
CA ILE A 20 -16.83 -10.93 -4.68
C ILE A 20 -16.32 -11.37 -3.31
N GLN A 21 -15.80 -12.60 -3.21
CA GLN A 21 -15.18 -13.09 -1.98
C GLN A 21 -13.83 -12.44 -1.73
N GLY A 22 -13.21 -11.88 -2.79
CA GLY A 22 -12.00 -11.09 -2.69
C GLY A 22 -10.74 -11.95 -2.54
N ASN A 23 -10.70 -13.13 -3.16
CA ASN A 23 -9.51 -13.95 -3.20
C ASN A 23 -8.55 -13.47 -4.30
N TRP A 24 -7.24 -13.59 -4.08
CA TRP A 24 -6.19 -13.17 -5.03
C TRP A 24 -6.32 -11.69 -5.48
N HIS A 25 -6.49 -11.46 -6.78
CA HIS A 25 -6.53 -10.13 -7.38
C HIS A 25 -7.84 -9.38 -7.10
N GLY A 26 -8.92 -10.06 -6.74
CA GLY A 26 -10.18 -9.38 -6.42
C GLY A 26 -10.15 -8.67 -5.08
N ALA A 27 -9.27 -9.07 -4.15
CA ALA A 27 -8.98 -8.31 -2.93
C ALA A 27 -8.63 -6.85 -3.24
N PHE A 28 -7.80 -6.64 -4.27
CA PHE A 28 -7.38 -5.31 -4.71
C PHE A 28 -8.55 -4.46 -5.20
N ILE A 29 -9.42 -5.06 -6.04
CA ILE A 29 -10.57 -4.37 -6.61
C ILE A 29 -11.51 -3.91 -5.49
N LEU A 30 -11.79 -4.79 -4.53
CA LEU A 30 -12.63 -4.47 -3.37
C LEU A 30 -12.00 -3.38 -2.50
N VAL A 31 -10.71 -3.49 -2.15
CA VAL A 31 -10.03 -2.52 -1.31
C VAL A 31 -9.97 -1.14 -1.97
N ILE A 32 -9.66 -1.06 -3.27
CA ILE A 32 -9.70 0.22 -4.00
C ILE A 32 -11.11 0.82 -4.01
N LEU A 33 -12.13 -0.01 -4.24
CA LEU A 33 -13.50 0.47 -4.28
C LEU A 33 -13.93 1.02 -2.92
N GLN A 34 -13.59 0.34 -1.82
CA GLN A 34 -13.82 0.83 -0.47
C GLN A 34 -13.08 2.16 -0.20
N PHE A 35 -11.84 2.31 -0.68
CA PHE A 35 -11.08 3.55 -0.57
C PHE A 35 -11.68 4.69 -1.39
N THR A 36 -12.24 4.38 -2.55
CA THR A 36 -12.94 5.35 -3.39
C THR A 36 -14.19 5.86 -2.67
N ILE A 37 -14.95 4.96 -2.02
CA ILE A 37 -16.11 5.31 -1.20
C ILE A 37 -15.68 6.17 0.00
N LEU A 38 -14.64 5.76 0.73
CA LEU A 38 -14.07 6.54 1.84
C LEU A 38 -13.64 7.93 1.40
N ASN A 39 -12.97 8.03 0.27
CA ASN A 39 -12.54 9.30 -0.30
C ASN A 39 -13.72 10.19 -0.64
N LEU A 40 -14.80 9.64 -1.20
CA LEU A 40 -16.02 10.39 -1.49
C LEU A 40 -16.72 10.88 -0.22
N LEU A 41 -16.79 10.05 0.82
CA LEU A 41 -17.46 10.37 2.09
C LEU A 41 -16.66 11.38 2.93
N LEU A 42 -15.35 11.20 3.01
CA LEU A 42 -14.51 11.94 3.94
C LEU A 42 -13.91 13.20 3.33
N ARG A 43 -13.93 13.39 1.99
CA ARG A 43 -13.31 14.51 1.25
C ARG A 43 -13.44 15.89 1.91
N LYS A 44 -14.56 16.17 2.58
CA LYS A 44 -14.89 17.49 3.17
C LYS A 44 -14.74 17.57 4.69
N ARG A 45 -14.44 16.48 5.42
CA ARG A 45 -14.48 16.42 6.90
C ARG A 45 -13.12 16.28 7.59
N PHE A 46 -12.02 16.51 6.88
CA PHE A 46 -10.69 16.26 7.42
C PHE A 46 -10.08 17.48 8.15
N ARG A 47 -10.50 17.71 9.40
CA ARG A 47 -9.90 18.76 10.26
C ARG A 47 -8.74 18.26 11.14
N TYR A 48 -8.62 16.94 11.36
CA TYR A 48 -7.70 16.34 12.35
C TYR A 48 -6.87 15.18 11.79
N TYR A 49 -6.10 15.40 10.72
CA TYR A 49 -5.40 14.32 10.03
C TYR A 49 -4.40 13.53 10.90
N LYS A 50 -3.63 14.17 11.77
CA LYS A 50 -2.63 13.48 12.62
C LYS A 50 -3.29 12.46 13.54
N THR A 51 -4.37 12.86 14.20
CA THR A 51 -5.13 12.00 15.10
C THR A 51 -5.77 10.84 14.35
N LEU A 52 -6.30 11.09 13.15
CA LEU A 52 -6.91 10.07 12.30
C LEU A 52 -5.90 9.01 11.84
N VAL A 53 -4.65 9.39 11.54
CA VAL A 53 -3.58 8.42 11.18
C VAL A 53 -3.21 7.53 12.37
N ILE A 54 -3.16 8.07 13.59
CA ILE A 54 -2.84 7.28 14.79
C ILE A 54 -4.00 6.34 15.13
N ILE A 55 -5.23 6.85 15.11
CA ILE A 55 -6.43 6.04 15.35
C ILE A 55 -6.54 4.94 14.30
N SER A 56 -6.29 5.24 13.03
CA SER A 56 -6.36 4.24 11.97
C SER A 56 -5.31 3.16 12.13
N LEU A 57 -4.09 3.50 12.57
CA LEU A 57 -3.07 2.50 12.89
C LEU A 57 -3.54 1.56 14.00
N VAL A 58 -4.07 2.10 15.10
CA VAL A 58 -4.56 1.29 16.23
C VAL A 58 -5.71 0.38 15.77
N VAL A 59 -6.68 0.93 15.04
CA VAL A 59 -7.81 0.15 14.50
C VAL A 59 -7.33 -0.97 13.58
N SER A 60 -6.40 -0.68 12.66
CA SER A 60 -5.86 -1.68 11.74
C SER A 60 -5.06 -2.76 12.47
N VAL A 61 -4.23 -2.41 13.46
CA VAL A 61 -3.48 -3.39 14.26
C VAL A 61 -4.42 -4.27 15.09
N VAL A 62 -5.41 -3.68 15.77
CA VAL A 62 -6.38 -4.43 16.58
C VAL A 62 -7.19 -5.37 15.70
N TYR A 63 -7.66 -4.92 14.54
CA TYR A 63 -8.40 -5.75 13.60
C TYR A 63 -7.56 -6.92 13.09
N LEU A 64 -6.34 -6.65 12.61
CA LEU A 64 -5.47 -7.68 12.05
C LEU A 64 -4.97 -8.69 13.10
N SER A 65 -4.81 -8.26 14.35
CA SER A 65 -4.42 -9.16 15.45
C SER A 65 -5.56 -10.04 15.94
N ASN A 66 -6.82 -9.70 15.61
CA ASN A 66 -8.02 -10.37 16.09
C ASN A 66 -8.91 -10.89 14.95
N GLN A 67 -8.33 -11.23 13.79
CA GLN A 67 -9.09 -11.68 12.60
C GLN A 67 -10.00 -12.89 12.88
N GLN A 68 -9.64 -13.74 13.84
CA GLN A 68 -10.45 -14.90 14.25
C GLN A 68 -11.78 -14.49 14.91
N ILE A 69 -11.84 -13.31 15.54
CA ILE A 69 -13.05 -12.79 16.19
C ILE A 69 -13.96 -12.10 15.17
N PHE A 70 -13.37 -11.51 14.13
CA PHE A 70 -14.09 -10.75 13.09
C PHE A 70 -14.32 -11.59 11.82
N GLN A 71 -14.86 -12.80 11.96
CA GLN A 71 -15.21 -13.62 10.79
C GLN A 71 -16.52 -13.15 10.16
N TYR A 72 -16.44 -12.65 8.92
CA TYR A 72 -17.60 -12.29 8.13
C TYR A 72 -17.90 -13.38 7.08
N PRO A 73 -19.15 -13.88 6.99
CA PRO A 73 -19.47 -15.05 6.16
C PRO A 73 -19.37 -14.81 4.64
N PHE A 74 -19.31 -13.56 4.19
CA PHE A 74 -19.36 -13.20 2.76
C PHE A 74 -18.09 -12.55 2.21
N PHE A 75 -17.18 -12.09 3.07
CA PHE A 75 -15.97 -11.38 2.67
C PHE A 75 -14.75 -12.02 3.30
N ASN A 76 -13.70 -12.22 2.51
CA ASN A 76 -12.41 -12.60 3.06
C ASN A 76 -11.94 -11.52 4.05
N ASN A 77 -11.58 -11.91 5.27
CA ASN A 77 -11.16 -11.00 6.35
C ASN A 77 -9.98 -10.11 5.95
N SER A 78 -9.15 -10.56 4.99
CA SER A 78 -8.04 -9.78 4.42
C SER A 78 -8.48 -8.58 3.57
N THR A 79 -9.74 -8.54 3.13
CA THR A 79 -10.30 -7.45 2.29
C THR A 79 -11.08 -6.41 3.07
N ASN A 80 -11.21 -6.59 4.39
CA ASN A 80 -11.97 -5.68 5.23
C ASN A 80 -11.26 -4.34 5.40
N ILE A 81 -12.00 -3.26 5.17
CA ILE A 81 -11.49 -1.89 5.23
C ILE A 81 -10.77 -1.53 6.52
N LEU A 82 -11.12 -2.16 7.65
CA LEU A 82 -10.49 -1.91 8.94
C LEU A 82 -8.99 -2.22 8.94
N GLY A 83 -8.57 -3.28 8.25
CA GLY A 83 -7.14 -3.61 8.11
C GLY A 83 -6.39 -2.57 7.26
N TRP A 84 -7.06 -2.00 6.27
CA TRP A 84 -6.47 -1.09 5.29
C TRP A 84 -6.56 0.39 5.69
N LEU A 85 -7.35 0.71 6.71
CA LEU A 85 -7.66 2.07 7.15
C LEU A 85 -6.39 2.91 7.38
N PHE A 86 -5.36 2.30 7.96
CA PHE A 86 -4.06 2.95 8.17
C PHE A 86 -3.47 3.53 6.88
N PHE A 87 -3.38 2.73 5.81
CA PHE A 87 -2.81 3.18 4.54
C PHE A 87 -3.64 4.27 3.87
N TYR A 88 -4.96 4.20 3.98
CA TYR A 88 -5.84 5.27 3.49
C TYR A 88 -5.51 6.61 4.13
N PHE A 89 -5.54 6.67 5.47
CA PHE A 89 -5.32 7.92 6.18
C PHE A 89 -3.88 8.40 6.08
N LEU A 90 -2.89 7.49 6.11
CA LEU A 90 -1.48 7.83 5.97
C LEU A 90 -1.20 8.44 4.59
N GLY A 91 -1.64 7.78 3.51
CA GLY A 91 -1.44 8.29 2.16
C GLY A 91 -2.15 9.62 1.91
N THR A 92 -3.35 9.78 2.47
CA THR A 92 -4.12 11.01 2.38
C THR A 92 -3.40 12.14 3.13
N TYR A 93 -2.89 11.87 4.33
CA TYR A 93 -2.07 12.82 5.10
C TYR A 93 -0.82 13.26 4.34
N ILE A 94 -0.11 12.31 3.72
CA ILE A 94 1.08 12.56 2.91
C ILE A 94 0.77 13.52 1.75
N GLY A 95 -0.36 13.29 1.06
CA GLY A 95 -0.77 14.12 -0.05
C GLY A 95 -1.17 15.54 0.34
N TYR A 96 -2.00 15.70 1.40
CA TYR A 96 -2.44 17.03 1.87
C TYR A 96 -1.31 17.86 2.47
N HIS A 97 -0.38 17.24 3.21
CA HIS A 97 0.73 17.95 3.86
C HIS A 97 2.06 17.75 3.16
N TYR A 98 2.02 17.61 1.83
CA TYR A 98 3.19 17.36 0.98
C TYR A 98 4.35 18.31 1.26
N HIS A 99 4.12 19.63 1.33
CA HIS A 99 5.19 20.60 1.53
C HIS A 99 5.89 20.44 2.88
N THR A 100 5.11 20.24 3.95
CA THR A 100 5.63 20.01 5.30
C THR A 100 6.38 18.68 5.37
N LEU A 101 5.82 17.61 4.78
CA LEU A 101 6.45 16.29 4.73
C LEU A 101 7.76 16.32 3.94
N LYS A 102 7.77 16.99 2.79
CA LYS A 102 8.97 17.18 1.96
C LYS A 102 10.09 17.84 2.75
N LYS A 103 9.79 18.88 3.53
CA LYS A 103 10.78 19.55 4.39
C LYS A 103 11.29 18.62 5.50
N LEU A 104 10.39 17.90 6.17
CA LEU A 104 10.75 16.95 7.23
C LEU A 104 11.68 15.85 6.70
N ILE A 105 11.34 15.25 5.56
CA ILE A 105 12.12 14.15 4.99
C ILE A 105 13.48 14.65 4.48
N LYS A 106 13.53 15.84 3.86
CA LYS A 106 14.80 16.44 3.42
C LYS A 106 15.77 16.66 4.59
N ASN A 107 15.27 17.06 5.74
CA ASN A 107 16.08 17.33 6.93
C ASN A 107 16.45 16.06 7.70
N ASN A 108 15.66 14.98 7.58
CA ASN A 108 15.76 13.78 8.40
C ASN A 108 16.07 12.50 7.61
N LYS A 109 16.71 12.61 6.42
CA LYS A 109 17.09 11.45 5.58
C LYS A 109 17.75 10.29 6.35
N PRO A 110 18.78 10.50 7.19
CA PRO A 110 19.43 9.39 7.90
C PRO A 110 18.48 8.71 8.90
N ILE A 111 17.59 9.47 9.53
CA ILE A 111 16.58 8.94 10.46
C ILE A 111 15.63 8.00 9.72
N ILE A 112 15.22 8.35 8.50
CA ILE A 112 14.31 7.51 7.70
C ILE A 112 14.96 6.19 7.31
N VAL A 113 16.23 6.22 6.92
CA VAL A 113 16.99 4.99 6.65
C VAL A 113 17.05 4.12 7.91
N PHE A 114 17.43 4.71 9.05
CA PHE A 114 17.53 4.00 10.32
C PHE A 114 16.20 3.38 10.76
N VAL A 115 15.11 4.15 10.71
CA VAL A 115 13.77 3.68 11.08
C VAL A 115 13.29 2.57 10.14
N THR A 116 13.63 2.64 8.85
CA THR A 116 13.26 1.58 7.89
C THR A 116 14.01 0.28 8.16
N ILE A 117 15.32 0.36 8.46
CA ILE A 117 16.12 -0.80 8.86
C ILE A 117 15.57 -1.39 10.17
N PHE A 118 15.27 -0.54 11.16
CA PHE A 118 14.68 -0.98 12.42
C PHE A 118 13.32 -1.66 12.21
N ALA A 119 12.46 -1.09 11.36
CA ALA A 119 11.17 -1.68 11.03
C ALA A 119 11.31 -3.03 10.32
N PHE A 120 12.32 -3.20 9.46
CA PHE A 120 12.64 -4.48 8.84
C PHE A 120 13.03 -5.54 9.88
N PHE A 121 13.93 -5.21 10.81
CA PHE A 121 14.32 -6.15 11.88
C PHE A 121 13.15 -6.52 12.78
N LEU A 122 12.34 -5.53 13.17
CA LEU A 122 11.15 -5.72 13.97
C LEU A 122 10.17 -6.66 13.26
N PHE A 123 9.96 -6.45 11.96
CA PHE A 123 9.17 -7.34 11.12
C PHE A 123 9.73 -8.78 11.10
N THR A 124 11.03 -8.96 10.81
CA THR A 124 11.65 -10.30 10.78
C THR A 124 11.68 -11.01 12.14
N TYR A 125 11.64 -10.25 13.24
CA TYR A 125 11.61 -10.82 14.59
C TYR A 125 10.23 -11.35 14.97
N PHE A 126 9.16 -10.64 14.58
CA PHE A 126 7.79 -11.05 14.87
C PHE A 126 7.22 -12.05 13.87
N ASN A 127 7.75 -12.10 12.65
CA ASN A 127 7.44 -13.15 11.69
C ASN A 127 8.49 -14.25 11.75
N GLU A 128 8.18 -15.32 12.47
CA GLU A 128 8.96 -16.55 12.46
C GLU A 128 9.00 -17.13 11.04
N GLY A 129 10.02 -16.76 10.28
CA GLY A 129 10.29 -17.29 8.94
C GLY A 129 9.52 -16.56 7.83
N TYR A 130 10.27 -16.15 6.81
CA TYR A 130 9.72 -15.78 5.50
C TYR A 130 9.15 -17.05 4.84
N GLY A 131 7.95 -17.46 5.25
CA GLY A 131 7.20 -18.52 4.57
C GLY A 131 6.53 -17.98 3.32
N ALA A 132 6.56 -18.74 2.22
CA ALA A 132 5.99 -18.37 0.92
C ALA A 132 4.48 -18.05 0.92
N GLU A 133 3.80 -18.21 2.06
CA GLU A 133 2.39 -17.87 2.29
C GLU A 133 2.27 -16.56 3.08
N VAL A 134 2.86 -15.48 2.57
CA VAL A 134 2.67 -14.15 3.17
C VAL A 134 1.21 -13.77 3.04
N SER A 135 0.48 -13.68 4.15
CA SER A 135 -0.85 -13.13 4.13
C SER A 135 -0.78 -11.69 3.61
N LEU A 136 -1.74 -11.30 2.76
CA LEU A 136 -1.76 -9.99 2.09
C LEU A 136 -1.56 -8.80 3.06
N LEU A 137 -1.88 -8.97 4.35
CA LEU A 137 -1.77 -7.91 5.33
C LEU A 137 -1.62 -8.44 6.77
N GLU A 138 -0.49 -8.12 7.40
CA GLU A 138 -0.20 -8.46 8.80
C GLU A 138 0.04 -7.21 9.65
N PRO A 139 -0.21 -7.28 10.98
CA PRO A 139 -0.02 -6.12 11.85
C PRO A 139 1.41 -5.55 11.79
N ALA A 140 2.42 -6.41 11.76
CA ALA A 140 3.84 -6.01 11.71
C ALA A 140 4.25 -5.39 10.36
N LEU A 141 3.53 -5.73 9.28
CA LEU A 141 3.78 -5.22 7.94
C LEU A 141 3.33 -3.77 7.75
N LEU A 142 2.32 -3.32 8.49
CA LEU A 142 1.80 -1.95 8.41
C LEU A 142 2.88 -0.87 8.59
N PRO A 143 3.62 -0.81 9.72
CA PRO A 143 4.66 0.18 9.92
C PRO A 143 5.84 -0.01 8.97
N TYR A 144 6.16 -1.25 8.59
CA TYR A 144 7.23 -1.55 7.65
C TYR A 144 6.93 -0.95 6.26
N PHE A 145 5.74 -1.20 5.70
CA PHE A 145 5.35 -0.63 4.40
C PHE A 145 5.28 0.90 4.42
N ALA A 146 4.86 1.51 5.53
CA ALA A 146 4.93 2.96 5.69
C ALA A 146 6.37 3.49 5.66
N CYS A 147 7.31 2.82 6.34
CA CYS A 147 8.72 3.21 6.33
C CYS A 147 9.35 3.03 4.95
N CYS A 148 9.07 1.91 4.27
CA CYS A 148 9.48 1.65 2.90
C CYS A 148 9.00 2.75 1.93
N PHE A 149 7.75 3.20 2.05
CA PHE A 149 7.25 4.32 1.28
C PHE A 149 8.05 5.61 1.54
N PHE A 150 8.32 5.96 2.80
CA PHE A 150 9.12 7.14 3.13
C PHE A 150 10.56 7.05 2.65
N LEU A 151 11.17 5.86 2.70
CA LEU A 151 12.51 5.62 2.19
C LEU A 151 12.55 5.86 0.68
N ILE A 152 11.61 5.28 -0.07
CA ILE A 152 11.58 5.46 -1.52
C ILE A 152 11.27 6.91 -1.88
N TYR A 153 10.34 7.56 -1.18
CA TYR A 153 10.04 8.96 -1.38
C TYR A 153 11.28 9.86 -1.10
N SER A 154 12.08 9.54 -0.08
CA SER A 154 13.36 10.18 0.22
C SER A 154 14.40 9.99 -0.88
N LEU A 155 14.50 8.78 -1.43
CA LEU A 155 15.36 8.46 -2.57
C LEU A 155 14.93 9.23 -3.82
N ALA A 156 13.63 9.24 -4.14
CA ALA A 156 13.07 9.97 -5.27
C ALA A 156 13.36 11.48 -5.19
N MET A 157 13.38 12.07 -3.99
CA MET A 157 13.79 13.46 -3.79
C MET A 157 15.29 13.72 -3.94
N SER A 158 16.11 12.67 -3.86
CA SER A 158 17.57 12.75 -3.93
C SER A 158 18.10 12.54 -5.35
N LEU A 159 17.27 12.01 -6.27
CA LEU A 159 17.61 11.84 -7.68
C LEU A 159 17.66 13.21 -8.36
N VAL A 160 18.87 13.77 -8.47
CA VAL A 160 19.15 15.02 -9.18
C VAL A 160 18.85 14.80 -10.68
N GLY A 161 17.84 15.49 -11.21
CA GLY A 161 17.47 15.45 -12.63
C GLY A 161 16.08 14.87 -12.92
N LEU A 162 15.56 13.98 -12.05
CA LEU A 162 14.17 13.55 -12.09
C LEU A 162 13.30 14.64 -11.44
N LYS A 163 12.76 15.50 -12.32
CA LYS A 163 12.01 16.72 -12.05
C LYS A 163 11.12 16.63 -10.80
N GLN A 164 10.95 17.75 -10.12
CA GLN A 164 9.98 18.02 -9.05
C GLN A 164 8.58 17.43 -9.30
N ASP A 165 8.22 17.23 -10.58
CA ASP A 165 7.04 16.50 -11.04
C ASP A 165 6.95 15.05 -10.52
N LEU A 166 8.03 14.26 -10.52
CA LEU A 166 8.00 12.89 -10.00
C LEU A 166 7.68 12.87 -8.50
N THR A 167 8.33 13.74 -7.71
CA THR A 167 8.06 13.84 -6.27
C THR A 167 6.62 14.27 -6.00
N ASN A 168 6.10 15.22 -6.78
CA ASN A 168 4.70 15.65 -6.69
C ASN A 168 3.74 14.51 -7.03
N ARG A 169 4.04 13.69 -8.05
CA ARG A 169 3.24 12.52 -8.44
C ARG A 169 3.22 11.44 -7.37
N ILE A 170 4.39 11.07 -6.82
CA ILE A 170 4.47 10.09 -5.72
C ILE A 170 3.62 10.55 -4.53
N ALA A 171 3.69 11.82 -4.17
CA ALA A 171 2.87 12.35 -3.08
C ALA A 171 1.38 12.38 -3.41
N SER A 172 1.01 12.77 -4.64
CA SER A 172 -0.38 12.80 -5.10
C SER A 172 -1.04 11.43 -5.05
N TYR A 173 -0.27 10.40 -5.40
CA TYR A 173 -0.71 9.00 -5.43
C TYR A 173 -0.34 8.23 -4.15
N GLY A 174 0.05 8.91 -3.07
CA GLY A 174 0.57 8.27 -1.86
C GLY A 174 -0.34 7.19 -1.29
N SER A 175 -1.66 7.44 -1.21
CA SER A 175 -2.65 6.45 -0.76
C SER A 175 -2.70 5.23 -1.67
N PHE A 176 -2.68 5.44 -2.98
CA PHE A 176 -2.69 4.35 -3.95
C PHE A 176 -1.39 3.54 -3.90
N ILE A 177 -0.23 4.19 -3.79
CA ILE A 177 1.06 3.52 -3.71
C ILE A 177 1.15 2.67 -2.44
N LEU A 178 0.76 3.22 -1.28
CA LEU A 178 0.76 2.50 -0.01
C LEU A 178 -0.19 1.30 -0.01
N LEU A 179 -1.32 1.40 -0.71
CA LEU A 179 -2.24 0.31 -0.93
C LEU A 179 -1.69 -0.78 -1.84
N PHE A 180 -1.06 -0.37 -2.94
CA PHE A 180 -0.60 -1.30 -3.96
C PHE A 180 0.65 -2.07 -3.50
N PHE A 181 1.38 -1.51 -2.53
CA PHE A 181 2.56 -2.10 -1.95
C PHE A 181 2.35 -3.53 -1.39
N PRO A 182 1.46 -3.78 -0.42
CA PRO A 182 1.17 -5.13 0.10
C PRO A 182 0.62 -6.09 -0.96
N ILE A 183 0.05 -5.58 -2.04
CA ILE A 183 -0.59 -6.39 -3.07
C ILE A 183 0.44 -6.90 -4.07
N ILE A 184 1.40 -6.05 -4.46
CA ILE A 184 2.47 -6.42 -5.37
C ILE A 184 3.57 -7.19 -4.66
N ALA A 185 3.85 -6.88 -3.40
CA ALA A 185 5.00 -7.43 -2.69
C ALA A 185 5.10 -8.97 -2.78
N PRO A 186 4.03 -9.76 -2.52
CA PRO A 186 4.09 -11.22 -2.65
C PRO A 186 4.49 -11.70 -4.06
N PHE A 187 3.97 -11.06 -5.12
CA PHE A 187 4.30 -11.41 -6.51
C PHE A 187 5.76 -11.11 -6.82
N LEU A 188 6.28 -9.97 -6.35
CA LEU A 188 7.69 -9.64 -6.55
C LEU A 188 8.61 -10.55 -5.75
N PHE A 189 8.24 -10.93 -4.53
CA PHE A 189 9.03 -11.86 -3.75
C PHE A 189 9.06 -13.25 -4.39
N SER A 190 7.94 -13.73 -4.92
CA SER A 190 7.91 -14.97 -5.69
C SER A 190 8.75 -14.86 -6.97
N PHE A 191 8.66 -13.75 -7.70
CA PHE A 191 9.41 -13.53 -8.93
C PHE A 191 10.92 -13.40 -8.71
N PHE A 192 11.32 -12.71 -7.64
CA PHE A 192 12.71 -12.52 -7.24
C PHE A 192 13.19 -13.58 -6.24
N GLY A 193 12.50 -14.72 -6.10
CA GLY A 193 12.93 -15.81 -5.21
C GLY A 193 14.34 -16.33 -5.51
N PHE A 194 14.83 -16.15 -6.75
CA PHE A 194 16.22 -16.44 -7.11
C PHE A 194 17.26 -15.49 -6.47
N LEU A 195 16.83 -14.36 -5.89
CA LEU A 195 17.65 -13.39 -5.16
C LEU A 195 17.51 -13.53 -3.64
N GLU A 196 16.85 -14.57 -3.14
CA GLU A 196 16.58 -14.78 -1.72
C GLU A 196 17.87 -14.83 -0.88
N GLU A 197 18.94 -15.42 -1.43
CA GLU A 197 20.29 -15.43 -0.84
C GLU A 197 20.95 -14.03 -0.77
N GLN A 198 20.47 -13.06 -1.54
CA GLN A 198 20.97 -11.69 -1.61
C GLN A 198 19.92 -10.70 -1.12
N THR A 199 19.53 -10.82 0.15
CA THR A 199 18.43 -10.10 0.82
C THR A 199 18.48 -8.58 0.59
N ALA A 200 19.67 -7.98 0.56
CA ALA A 200 19.82 -6.53 0.33
C ALA A 200 19.48 -6.10 -1.11
N LEU A 201 19.85 -6.90 -2.12
CA LEU A 201 19.54 -6.62 -3.52
C LEU A 201 18.06 -6.86 -3.81
N LEU A 202 17.50 -7.95 -3.28
CA LEU A 202 16.07 -8.23 -3.33
C LEU A 202 15.26 -7.05 -2.75
N PHE A 203 15.70 -6.50 -1.62
CA PHE A 203 15.04 -5.37 -0.99
C PHE A 203 15.09 -4.09 -1.83
N ILE A 204 16.27 -3.72 -2.34
CA ILE A 204 16.43 -2.49 -3.16
C ILE A 204 15.66 -2.60 -4.48
N PHE A 205 15.81 -3.71 -5.21
CA PHE A 205 15.12 -3.93 -6.47
C PHE A 205 13.62 -4.10 -6.26
N GLY A 206 13.20 -4.85 -5.24
CA GLY A 206 11.80 -5.00 -4.88
C GLY A 206 11.14 -3.64 -4.62
N LEU A 207 11.75 -2.80 -3.77
CA LEU A 207 11.24 -1.45 -3.50
C LEU A 207 11.11 -0.57 -4.74
N LEU A 208 12.14 -0.58 -5.61
CA LEU A 208 12.12 0.18 -6.86
C LEU A 208 11.05 -0.33 -7.82
N PHE A 209 10.86 -1.64 -7.92
CA PHE A 209 9.83 -2.26 -8.75
C PHE A 209 8.42 -1.97 -8.24
N ILE A 210 8.20 -2.04 -6.93
CA ILE A 210 6.90 -1.68 -6.32
C ILE A 210 6.56 -0.22 -6.61
N LEU A 211 7.53 0.69 -6.44
CA LEU A 211 7.32 2.10 -6.76
C LEU A 211 7.06 2.28 -8.26
N GLY A 212 7.88 1.67 -9.13
CA GLY A 212 7.74 1.79 -10.57
C GLY A 212 6.38 1.30 -11.07
N MET A 213 5.94 0.13 -10.60
CA MET A 213 4.63 -0.42 -10.95
C MET A 213 3.48 0.39 -10.36
N SER A 214 3.56 0.81 -9.10
CA SER A 214 2.52 1.64 -8.49
C SER A 214 2.37 2.99 -9.19
N LEU A 215 3.47 3.65 -9.55
CA LEU A 215 3.43 4.88 -10.32
C LEU A 215 2.94 4.67 -11.75
N GLY A 216 3.40 3.61 -12.43
CA GLY A 216 3.00 3.29 -13.79
C GLY A 216 1.50 3.03 -13.89
N VAL A 217 0.98 2.17 -13.00
CA VAL A 217 -0.47 1.90 -12.91
C VAL A 217 -1.22 3.17 -12.53
N ALA A 218 -0.72 3.95 -11.57
CA ALA A 218 -1.38 5.19 -11.18
C ALA A 218 -1.50 6.18 -12.34
N GLU A 219 -0.46 6.30 -13.16
CA GLU A 219 -0.45 7.22 -14.29
C GLU A 219 -1.40 6.78 -15.40
N ILE A 220 -1.46 5.48 -15.70
CA ILE A 220 -2.42 4.91 -16.67
C ILE A 220 -3.86 5.14 -16.19
N LEU A 221 -4.15 4.86 -14.92
CA LEU A 221 -5.48 5.09 -14.34
C LEU A 221 -5.85 6.57 -14.29
N ASN A 222 -4.88 7.48 -14.30
CA ASN A 222 -5.14 8.93 -14.28
C ASN A 222 -5.57 9.45 -15.66
N GLN A 223 -5.27 8.73 -16.74
CA GLN A 223 -5.62 9.14 -18.10
C GLN A 223 -7.12 8.97 -18.39
N TYR A 224 -7.79 7.99 -17.77
CA TYR A 224 -9.21 7.74 -18.00
C TYR A 224 -10.09 8.34 -16.90
N THR A 225 -11.16 9.04 -17.31
CA THR A 225 -12.09 9.73 -16.39
C THR A 225 -12.75 8.78 -15.38
N LEU A 226 -13.07 7.55 -15.80
CA LEU A 226 -13.69 6.52 -14.95
C LEU A 226 -12.71 6.00 -13.87
N THR A 227 -11.46 5.74 -14.24
CA THR A 227 -10.46 5.18 -13.33
C THR A 227 -9.76 6.24 -12.47
N ARG A 228 -9.86 7.51 -12.84
CA ARG A 228 -9.31 8.62 -12.04
C ARG A 228 -9.90 8.68 -10.63
N PHE A 229 -11.12 8.18 -10.44
CA PHE A 229 -11.75 8.08 -9.12
C PHE A 229 -11.05 7.06 -8.21
N LEU A 230 -10.46 6.00 -8.77
CA LEU A 230 -9.76 4.93 -8.05
C LEU A 230 -8.44 5.42 -7.43
N LEU A 231 -7.89 6.52 -7.92
CA LEU A 231 -6.56 6.99 -7.53
C LEU A 231 -6.50 7.62 -6.14
N ALA A 232 -7.63 7.78 -5.44
CA ALA A 232 -7.71 8.44 -4.13
C ALA A 232 -6.82 9.70 -4.06
N LYS A 233 -6.70 10.43 -5.19
CA LYS A 233 -5.69 11.47 -5.38
C LYS A 233 -5.94 12.57 -4.35
N ALA A 234 -4.95 12.81 -3.51
CA ALA A 234 -4.98 13.97 -2.64
C ALA A 234 -4.87 15.20 -3.55
N PHE A 235 -5.94 15.98 -3.65
CA PHE A 235 -5.89 17.26 -4.32
C PHE A 235 -5.08 18.18 -3.40
N PHE A 236 -3.95 18.68 -3.87
CA PHE A 236 -3.25 19.77 -3.20
C PHE A 236 -4.25 20.93 -3.09
N THR A 237 -4.77 21.17 -1.90
CA THR A 237 -5.25 22.51 -1.58
C THR A 237 -4.00 23.35 -1.51
N ASP A 238 -3.83 24.25 -2.48
CA ASP A 238 -2.95 25.38 -2.31
C ASP A 238 -3.40 26.08 -1.02
N ASP A 239 -2.70 25.81 0.08
CA ASP A 239 -2.85 26.53 1.36
C ASP A 239 -2.27 27.96 1.23
N THR A 240 -2.53 28.62 0.11
CA THR A 240 -2.32 30.03 -0.13
C THR A 240 -3.67 30.71 -0.32
N LYS A 241 -4.46 30.76 0.77
CA LYS A 241 -5.36 31.87 1.06
C LYS A 241 -5.38 32.14 2.55
#